data_AF-A0A820RJI2-F1
#
_entry.id   AF-A0A820RJI2-F1
#
_cell.length_a   1.000
_cell.length_b   1.000
_cell.length_c   1.000
_cell.angle_alpha   90.00
_cell.angle_beta   90.00
_cell.angle_gamma   90.00
#
_symmetry.space_group_name_H-M   'P 1'
#
loop_
_entity.id
_entity.type
_entity.pdbx_description
1 polymer ?
#
loop_
_entity_poly.entity_id
_entity_poly.type
_entity_poly.pdbx_seq_one_letter_code
_entity_poly.pdbx_strand_id
1 'polypeptide(L)'
;YGRRTSVTITGSPTQVCQARKLFDLCLPIILTFEIPIDKEPTRAQIAHIKDKLNVTTTVRTRKDKIGKLVTVQSQEYNCDQLFRARAIILGLP
;
A
#
# COMPACT_ATOMS: atom_id res chain seq x y z
N TYR A 1 -1.89 13.83 15.13
CA TYR A 1 -0.67 13.29 15.74
C TYR A 1 -0.94 11.88 16.22
N GLY A 2 -0.38 10.86 15.54
CA GLY A 2 -0.73 9.45 15.73
C GLY A 2 -0.26 8.88 17.08
N ARG A 3 -1.06 7.96 17.62
CA ARG A 3 -0.81 7.21 18.86
C ARG A 3 0.57 6.55 18.81
N ARG A 4 1.45 6.84 19.78
CA ARG A 4 2.74 6.13 19.92
C ARG A 4 2.45 4.72 20.43
N THR A 5 2.63 3.73 19.57
CA THR A 5 2.63 2.31 19.93
C THR A 5 4.06 1.90 20.29
N SER A 6 4.28 1.42 21.52
CA SER A 6 5.55 0.81 21.92
C SER A 6 5.48 -0.71 21.76
N VAL A 7 6.50 -1.29 21.15
CA VAL A 7 6.63 -2.75 20.99
C VAL A 7 7.84 -3.21 21.79
N THR A 8 7.65 -4.19 22.68
CA THR A 8 8.73 -4.78 23.49
C THR A 8 9.09 -6.16 22.92
N ILE A 9 10.37 -6.36 22.60
CA ILE A 9 10.92 -7.62 22.07
C ILE A 9 12.01 -8.09 23.04
N THR A 10 11.92 -9.33 23.51
CA THR A 10 12.88 -9.93 24.45
C THR A 10 13.49 -11.21 23.84
N GLY A 11 14.76 -11.45 24.14
CA GLY A 11 15.52 -12.57 23.58
C GLY A 11 17.02 -12.34 23.70
N SER A 12 17.82 -13.18 23.04
CA SER A 12 19.27 -12.92 22.95
C SER A 12 19.55 -11.62 22.16
N PRO A 13 20.68 -10.93 22.42
CA PRO A 13 21.02 -9.69 21.71
C PRO A 13 20.93 -9.83 20.17
N THR A 14 21.42 -10.95 19.63
CA THR A 14 21.37 -11.25 18.20
C THR A 14 19.95 -11.35 17.66
N GLN A 15 19.06 -12.05 18.37
CA GLN A 15 17.65 -12.21 17.99
C GLN A 15 16.89 -10.87 18.05
N VAL A 16 17.13 -10.06 19.08
CA VAL A 16 16.49 -8.75 19.22
C VAL A 16 16.94 -7.80 18.10
N CYS A 17 18.23 -7.79 17.76
CA CYS A 17 18.74 -7.01 16.63
C CYS A 17 18.15 -7.46 15.28
N GLN A 18 17.99 -8.77 15.05
CA GLN A 18 17.35 -9.29 13.85
C GLN A 18 15.87 -8.91 13.79
N ALA A 19 15.13 -9.08 14.88
CA ALA A 19 13.73 -8.70 14.96
C ALA A 19 13.53 -7.21 14.69
N ARG A 20 14.45 -6.36 15.17
CA ARG A 20 14.43 -4.92 14.87
C ARG A 20 14.53 -4.61 13.39
N LYS A 21 15.49 -5.25 12.69
CA LYS A 21 15.65 -5.07 11.22
C LYS A 21 14.41 -5.50 10.45
N LEU A 22 13.76 -6.59 10.85
CA LEU A 22 12.50 -7.03 10.24
C LEU A 22 11.35 -6.04 10.49
N PHE A 23 11.31 -5.45 11.68
CA PHE A 23 10.31 -4.44 12.03
C PHE A 23 10.46 -3.14 11.25
N ASP A 24 11.69 -2.67 11.07
CA ASP A 24 11.96 -1.46 10.30
C ASP A 24 11.54 -1.63 8.83
N LEU A 25 11.47 -2.87 8.31
CA LEU A 25 10.95 -3.18 6.96
C LEU A 25 9.42 -3.33 6.90
N CYS A 26 8.74 -3.46 8.04
CA CYS A 26 7.27 -3.58 8.17
C CYS A 26 6.59 -2.22 8.33
N LEU A 27 7.18 -1.16 7.78
CA LEU A 27 6.58 0.16 7.77
C LEU A 27 5.50 0.24 6.68
N PRO A 28 4.28 0.71 7.00
CA PRO A 28 3.25 0.89 6.01
C PRO A 28 3.60 2.07 5.09
N ILE A 29 3.60 1.83 3.79
CA ILE A 29 3.75 2.84 2.75
C ILE A 29 2.43 3.09 2.04
N ILE A 30 2.26 4.33 1.57
CA ILE A 30 1.03 4.78 0.92
C ILE A 30 1.40 5.57 -0.33
N LEU A 31 0.86 5.17 -1.48
CA LEU A 31 0.96 5.90 -2.74
C LEU A 31 -0.42 6.35 -3.18
N THR A 32 -0.56 7.64 -3.46
CA THR A 32 -1.83 8.23 -3.89
C THR A 32 -1.66 8.92 -5.22
N PHE A 33 -2.57 8.66 -6.16
CA PHE A 33 -2.56 9.25 -7.49
C PHE A 33 -3.98 9.46 -8.02
N GLU A 34 -4.10 10.30 -9.05
CA GLU A 34 -5.37 10.63 -9.67
C GLU A 34 -5.59 9.85 -10.97
N ILE A 35 -6.83 9.47 -11.23
CA ILE A 35 -7.28 8.84 -12.47
C ILE A 35 -8.53 9.53 -13.02
N PRO A 36 -8.73 9.51 -14.35
CA PRO A 36 -10.01 9.88 -14.96
C PRO A 36 -11.17 9.01 -14.44
N ILE A 37 -12.39 9.55 -14.42
CA ILE A 37 -13.58 8.86 -13.88
C ILE A 37 -13.93 7.60 -14.68
N ASP A 38 -13.73 7.64 -15.99
CA ASP A 38 -13.93 6.56 -16.95
C ASP A 38 -12.90 5.42 -16.80
N LYS A 39 -11.79 5.67 -16.09
CA LYS A 39 -10.71 4.69 -15.88
C LYS A 39 -10.74 4.04 -14.49
N GLU A 40 -11.87 4.09 -13.79
CA GLU A 40 -11.98 3.47 -12.47
C GLU A 40 -11.75 1.94 -12.53
N PRO A 41 -10.86 1.39 -11.69
CA PRO A 41 -10.67 -0.05 -11.61
C PRO A 41 -11.92 -0.74 -11.05
N THR A 42 -12.33 -1.82 -11.68
CA THR A 42 -13.49 -2.62 -11.24
C THR A 42 -13.22 -3.29 -9.88
N ARG A 43 -14.28 -3.63 -9.14
CA ARG A 43 -14.14 -4.38 -7.87
C ARG A 43 -13.37 -5.69 -8.03
N ALA A 44 -13.57 -6.39 -9.16
CA ALA A 44 -12.85 -7.63 -9.47
C ALA A 44 -11.34 -7.38 -9.66
N GLN A 45 -10.96 -6.32 -10.38
CA GLN A 45 -9.56 -5.92 -10.52
C GLN A 45 -8.94 -5.54 -9.18
N ILE A 46 -9.64 -4.79 -8.34
CA ILE A 46 -9.18 -4.42 -7.00
C ILE A 46 -8.96 -5.67 -6.13
N ALA A 47 -9.90 -6.62 -6.16
CA ALA A 47 -9.77 -7.89 -5.43
C ALA A 47 -8.59 -8.72 -5.94
N HIS A 48 -8.40 -8.79 -7.26
CA HIS A 48 -7.28 -9.50 -7.88
C HIS A 48 -5.92 -8.88 -7.51
N ILE A 49 -5.82 -7.54 -7.58
CA ILE A 49 -4.63 -6.79 -7.15
C ILE A 49 -4.32 -7.09 -5.68
N LYS A 50 -5.34 -7.07 -4.82
CA LYS A 50 -5.17 -7.37 -3.39
C LYS A 50 -4.64 -8.79 -3.16
N ASP A 51 -5.25 -9.78 -3.80
CA ASP A 51 -4.89 -11.19 -3.65
C ASP A 51 -3.48 -11.49 -4.21
N LYS A 52 -3.14 -10.97 -5.39
CA LYS A 52 -1.88 -11.27 -6.07
C LYS A 52 -0.69 -10.45 -5.60
N LEU A 53 -0.93 -9.19 -5.23
CA LEU A 53 0.14 -8.23 -4.95
C LEU A 53 0.29 -7.90 -3.46
N ASN A 54 -0.63 -8.41 -2.62
CA ASN A 54 -0.67 -8.13 -1.17
C ASN A 54 -0.69 -6.62 -0.86
N VAL A 55 -1.49 -5.86 -1.61
CA VAL A 55 -1.67 -4.42 -1.42
C VAL A 55 -3.15 -4.08 -1.21
N THR A 56 -3.42 -2.98 -0.51
CA THR A 56 -4.79 -2.50 -0.30
C THR A 56 -5.05 -1.26 -1.15
N THR A 57 -6.09 -1.29 -1.99
CA THR A 57 -6.46 -0.18 -2.87
C THR A 57 -7.78 0.45 -2.43
N THR A 58 -7.82 1.77 -2.31
CA THR A 58 -9.02 2.56 -2.01
C THR A 58 -9.22 3.60 -3.10
N VAL A 59 -10.43 3.68 -3.65
CA VAL A 59 -10.81 4.70 -4.65
C VAL A 59 -11.80 5.67 -4.03
N ARG A 60 -11.53 6.97 -4.13
CA ARG A 60 -12.39 8.05 -3.62
C ARG A 60 -12.69 9.06 -4.72
N THR A 61 -13.94 9.45 -4.90
CA THR A 61 -14.32 10.50 -5.86
C THR A 61 -13.92 11.87 -5.31
N ARG A 62 -13.27 12.72 -6.13
CA ARG A 62 -13.01 14.11 -5.72
C ARG A 62 -14.29 14.94 -5.72
N LYS A 63 -14.31 16.00 -4.91
CA LYS A 63 -15.49 16.89 -4.72
C LYS A 63 -15.91 17.61 -6.01
N ASP A 64 -14.97 17.84 -6.92
CA ASP A 64 -15.14 18.50 -8.21
C ASP A 64 -15.64 17.57 -9.34
N LYS A 65 -15.73 16.25 -9.11
CA LYS A 65 -16.14 15.23 -10.09
C LYS A 65 -15.33 15.25 -11.41
N ILE A 66 -14.08 15.71 -11.38
CA ILE A 66 -13.21 15.68 -12.56
C ILE A 66 -12.32 14.42 -12.58
N GLY A 67 -12.10 13.81 -11.41
CA GLY A 67 -11.27 12.62 -11.28
C GLY A 67 -11.54 11.83 -10.00
N LYS A 68 -10.94 10.65 -9.93
CA LYS A 68 -10.91 9.81 -8.74
C LYS A 68 -9.50 9.78 -8.17
N LEU A 69 -9.42 9.79 -6.84
CA LEU A 69 -8.20 9.65 -6.09
C LEU A 69 -8.06 8.19 -5.68
N VAL A 70 -7.00 7.54 -6.15
CA VAL A 70 -6.68 6.16 -5.82
C VAL A 70 -5.54 6.17 -4.81
N THR A 71 -5.73 5.46 -3.72
CA THR A 71 -4.71 5.24 -2.69
C THR A 71 -4.39 3.75 -2.64
N VAL A 72 -3.12 3.41 -2.86
CA VAL A 72 -2.57 2.06 -2.71
C VAL A 72 -1.70 2.04 -1.46
N GLN A 73 -1.95 1.09 -0.57
CA GLN A 73 -1.23 0.90 0.69
C GLN A 73 -0.52 -0.44 0.66
N SER A 74 0.74 -0.48 1.09
CA SER A 74 1.58 -1.68 1.17
C SER A 74 2.54 -1.57 2.36
N GLN A 75 3.47 -2.51 2.48
CA GLN A 75 4.61 -2.47 3.40
C GLN A 75 5.88 -2.08 2.62
N GLU A 76 6.88 -1.49 3.29
CA GLU A 76 8.15 -1.09 2.66
C GLU A 76 8.84 -2.25 1.95
N TYR A 77 8.88 -3.45 2.56
CA TYR A 77 9.46 -4.63 1.91
C TYR A 77 8.71 -5.07 0.64
N ASN A 78 7.48 -4.59 0.41
CA ASN A 78 6.60 -4.96 -0.69
C ASN A 78 6.33 -3.75 -1.62
N CYS A 79 7.28 -2.81 -1.69
CA CYS A 79 7.17 -1.58 -2.47
C CYS A 79 7.07 -1.85 -3.98
N ASP A 80 7.79 -2.85 -4.48
CA ASP A 80 7.76 -3.22 -5.91
C ASP A 80 6.34 -3.61 -6.37
N GLN A 81 5.61 -4.35 -5.53
CA GLN A 81 4.24 -4.76 -5.84
C GLN A 81 3.26 -3.59 -5.78
N LEU A 82 3.53 -2.58 -4.96
CA LEU A 82 2.76 -1.33 -4.94
C LEU A 82 2.93 -0.54 -6.24
N PHE A 83 4.14 -0.47 -6.80
CA PHE A 83 4.35 0.15 -8.11
C PHE A 83 3.71 -0.65 -9.24
N ARG A 84 3.77 -1.98 -9.18
CA ARG A 84 3.03 -2.87 -10.11
C ARG A 84 1.51 -2.65 -10.04
N ALA A 85 0.95 -2.55 -8.83
CA ALA A 85 -0.47 -2.27 -8.67
C ALA A 85 -0.86 -0.93 -9.32
N ARG A 86 -0.04 0.11 -9.14
CA ARG A 86 -0.23 1.39 -9.84
C ARG A 86 -0.17 1.23 -11.36
N ALA A 87 0.81 0.48 -11.89
CA ALA A 87 0.92 0.25 -13.33
C ALA A 87 -0.34 -0.42 -13.90
N ILE A 88 -0.83 -1.48 -13.24
CA ILE A 88 -2.07 -2.18 -13.62
C ILE A 88 -3.28 -1.23 -13.59
N ILE A 89 -3.42 -0.41 -12.53
CA ILE A 89 -4.55 0.53 -12.39
C ILE A 89 -4.50 1.61 -13.48
N LEU A 90 -3.31 2.06 -13.87
CA LEU A 90 -3.13 3.09 -14.90
C LEU A 90 -3.09 2.53 -16.33
N GLY A 91 -3.04 1.20 -16.50
CA GLY A 91 -2.84 0.55 -17.79
C GLY A 91 -1.45 0.85 -18.39
N LEU A 92 -0.44 1.00 -17.55
CA LEU A 92 0.96 1.21 -17.96
C LEU A 92 1.64 -0.14 -18.25
N PRO A 93 2.60 -0.17 -19.19
CA PRO A 93 3.38 -1.36 -19.52
C PRO A 93 4.24 -1.84 -18.33
#